data_AF-J8AQV1-F1
#
_entry.id   AF-J8AQV1-F1
#
_cell.length_a   1.000
_cell.length_b   1.000
_cell.length_c   1.000
_cell.angle_alpha   90.00
_cell.angle_beta   90.00
_cell.angle_gamma   90.00
#
_symmetry.space_group_name_H-M   'P 1'
#
loop_
_entity.id
_entity.type
_entity.pdbx_description
1 polymer ?
#
loop_
_entity_poly.entity_id
_entity_poly.type
_entity_poly.pdbx_seq_one_letter_code
_entity_poly.pdbx_strand_id
1 'polypeptide(L)'
;MGYVATFDKKEKFFKIGVLDHSPNYMIWFNIILEHGMTEFVWVVYHNNEVRLGSPWSVYSRLLMNASERIKTPVYRNYIELEEILKEAFLMYDDVKSEISNVYSKTYN
;
A
#
# COMPACT_ATOMS: atom_id res chain seq x y z
N MET A 1 9.37 8.77 10.30
CA MET A 1 8.20 7.94 9.98
C MET A 1 8.10 6.86 11.05
N GLY A 2 7.00 6.85 11.81
CA GLY A 2 6.84 6.03 13.03
C GLY A 2 6.21 4.66 12.80
N TYR A 3 6.25 4.14 11.57
CA TYR A 3 5.61 2.89 11.21
C TYR A 3 6.41 1.68 11.68
N VAL A 4 5.72 0.68 12.22
CA VAL A 4 6.30 -0.65 12.47
C VAL A 4 6.34 -1.42 11.15
N ALA A 5 7.53 -1.89 10.79
CA ALA A 5 7.79 -2.71 9.61
C ALA A 5 8.12 -4.13 10.03
N THR A 6 7.50 -5.13 9.40
CA THR A 6 7.85 -6.55 9.56
C THR A 6 8.21 -7.13 8.21
N PHE A 7 9.36 -7.81 8.11
CA PHE A 7 9.78 -8.44 6.86
C PHE A 7 9.24 -9.87 6.76
N ASP A 8 8.46 -10.15 5.71
CA ASP A 8 8.06 -11.50 5.35
C ASP A 8 9.17 -12.16 4.52
N LYS A 9 9.86 -13.14 5.11
CA LYS A 9 10.99 -13.83 4.47
C LYS A 9 10.56 -14.72 3.31
N LYS A 10 9.33 -15.25 3.34
CA LYS A 10 8.84 -16.20 2.34
C LYS A 10 8.46 -15.46 1.08
N GLU A 11 7.67 -14.41 1.23
CA GLU A 11 7.16 -13.61 0.13
C GLU A 11 8.11 -12.44 -0.25
N LYS A 12 9.15 -12.19 0.57
CA LYS A 12 10.22 -11.19 0.35
C LYS A 12 9.74 -9.74 0.26
N PHE A 13 8.77 -9.35 1.10
CA PHE A 13 8.32 -7.97 1.21
C PHE A 13 8.33 -7.47 2.65
N PHE A 14 8.36 -6.14 2.82
CA PHE A 14 8.08 -5.49 4.09
C PHE A 14 6.59 -5.23 4.22
N LYS A 15 5.97 -5.75 5.27
CA LYS A 15 4.63 -5.39 5.69
C LYS A 15 4.71 -4.19 6.63
N ILE A 16 4.07 -3.10 6.24
CA ILE A 16 4.02 -1.85 6.99
C ILE A 16 2.60 -1.58 7.45
N GLY A 17 2.48 -1.23 8.73
CA GLY A 17 1.19 -1.03 9.38
C GLY A 17 0.51 -2.38 9.66
N VAL A 18 -0.07 -2.50 10.86
CA VAL A 18 -0.94 -3.62 11.19
C VAL A 18 -2.04 -3.12 12.12
N LEU A 19 -3.28 -3.38 11.68
CA LEU A 19 -4.55 -3.39 12.40
C LEU A 19 -4.88 -2.07 13.12
N ASP A 20 -5.41 -1.11 12.36
CA ASP A 20 -6.53 -0.36 12.95
C ASP A 20 -7.53 -1.42 13.41
N HIS A 21 -7.75 -1.56 14.72
CA HIS A 21 -8.60 -2.59 15.32
C HIS A 21 -10.09 -2.29 15.08
N SER A 22 -10.43 -1.72 13.91
CA SER A 22 -11.81 -1.68 13.49
C SER A 22 -12.27 -3.12 13.34
N PRO A 23 -13.39 -3.52 13.98
CA PRO A 23 -13.89 -4.88 13.85
C PRO A 23 -14.24 -5.24 12.41
N ASN A 24 -14.43 -4.24 11.54
CA ASN A 24 -15.04 -4.40 10.23
C ASN A 24 -14.04 -4.27 9.08
N TYR A 25 -12.90 -3.60 9.25
CA TYR A 25 -11.89 -3.49 8.20
C TYR A 25 -10.46 -3.59 8.71
N MET A 26 -9.56 -4.08 7.84
CA MET A 26 -8.13 -4.13 8.08
C MET A 26 -7.41 -3.53 6.88
N ILE A 27 -6.39 -2.73 7.12
CA ILE A 27 -5.54 -2.16 6.07
C ILE A 27 -4.06 -2.26 6.45
N TRP A 28 -3.24 -2.60 5.47
CA TRP A 28 -1.78 -2.52 5.56
C TRP A 28 -1.14 -2.27 4.20
N PHE A 29 0.17 -2.03 4.21
CA PHE A 29 0.95 -1.68 3.04
C PHE A 29 2.14 -2.61 2.88
N ASN A 30 2.24 -3.32 1.74
CA ASN A 30 3.43 -4.12 1.44
C ASN A 30 4.37 -3.34 0.51
N ILE A 31 5.66 -3.42 0.81
CA ILE A 31 6.75 -2.83 0.05
C ILE A 31 7.70 -3.95 -0.38
N ILE A 32 7.82 -4.14 -1.69
CA ILE A 32 8.74 -5.09 -2.30
C ILE A 32 9.95 -4.31 -2.78
N LEU A 33 11.15 -4.66 -2.33
CA LEU A 33 12.41 -4.06 -2.76
C LEU A 33 13.24 -5.11 -3.49
N GLU A 34 13.46 -4.93 -4.79
CA GLU A 34 14.16 -5.92 -5.60
C GLU A 34 15.01 -5.22 -6.68
N HIS A 35 16.31 -5.52 -6.68
CA HIS A 35 17.25 -5.08 -7.73
C HIS A 35 17.21 -3.58 -8.07
N GLY A 36 17.06 -2.71 -7.08
CA GLY A 36 16.98 -1.25 -7.28
C GLY A 36 15.61 -0.78 -7.80
N MET A 37 14.60 -1.62 -7.69
CA MET A 37 13.21 -1.32 -8.03
C MET A 37 12.32 -1.56 -6.81
N THR A 38 11.20 -0.84 -6.74
CA THR A 38 10.21 -1.04 -5.68
C THR A 38 8.82 -1.21 -6.23
N GLU A 39 8.05 -2.13 -5.64
CA GLU A 39 6.63 -2.29 -5.91
C GLU A 39 5.83 -2.15 -4.62
N PHE A 40 4.64 -1.57 -4.76
CA PHE A 40 3.79 -1.13 -3.68
C PHE A 40 2.41 -1.78 -3.80
N VAL A 41 1.93 -2.34 -2.69
CA VAL A 41 0.64 -3.06 -2.65
C VAL A 41 -0.14 -2.59 -1.42
N TRP A 42 -1.30 -1.99 -1.65
CA TRP A 42 -2.29 -1.79 -0.58
C TRP A 42 -3.11 -3.05 -0.41
N VAL A 43 -3.24 -3.49 0.83
CA VAL A 43 -4.08 -4.63 1.17
C VAL A 43 -5.18 -4.16 2.11
N VAL A 44 -6.43 -4.34 1.68
CA VAL A 44 -7.63 -3.94 2.42
C VAL A 44 -8.58 -5.11 2.51
N TYR A 45 -8.99 -5.41 3.74
CA TYR A 45 -10.06 -6.34 4.04
C TYR A 45 -11.24 -5.57 4.61
N HIS A 46 -12.46 -5.97 4.25
CA HIS A 46 -13.70 -5.53 4.89
C HIS A 46 -14.60 -6.75 5.12
N ASN A 47 -15.03 -6.96 6.36
CA ASN A 47 -15.78 -8.14 6.80
C ASN A 47 -15.11 -9.47 6.41
N ASN A 48 -13.79 -9.55 6.62
CA ASN A 48 -12.95 -10.71 6.29
C ASN A 48 -12.87 -11.04 4.79
N GLU A 49 -13.39 -10.18 3.91
CA GLU A 49 -13.26 -10.30 2.45
C GLU A 49 -12.19 -9.33 1.93
N VAL A 50 -11.37 -9.81 1.00
CA VAL A 50 -10.38 -8.98 0.30
C VAL A 50 -11.09 -7.97 -0.59
N ARG A 51 -10.78 -6.69 -0.40
CA ARG A 51 -11.24 -5.58 -1.26
C ARG A 51 -10.12 -5.07 -2.15
N LEU A 52 -8.91 -4.98 -1.60
CA LEU A 52 -7.69 -4.61 -2.31
C LEU A 52 -6.57 -5.57 -1.92
N GLY A 53 -5.74 -5.96 -2.88
CA GLY A 53 -4.56 -6.80 -2.67
C GLY A 53 -3.59 -6.88 -3.86
N SER A 54 -3.80 -6.08 -4.91
CA SER A 54 -2.95 -6.02 -6.09
C SER A 54 -1.96 -4.85 -6.04
N PRO A 55 -0.87 -4.90 -6.82
CA PRO A 55 0.05 -3.77 -6.95
C PRO A 55 -0.60 -2.50 -7.52
N TRP A 56 -0.04 -1.33 -7.19
CA TRP A 56 -0.52 -0.03 -7.71
C TRP A 56 -0.50 0.05 -9.24
N SER A 57 0.45 -0.64 -9.87
CA SER A 57 0.54 -0.78 -11.33
C SER A 57 -0.72 -1.42 -11.95
N VAL A 58 -1.45 -2.23 -11.19
CA VAL A 58 -2.74 -2.82 -11.59
C VAL A 58 -3.87 -1.81 -11.40
N TYR A 59 -3.93 -1.13 -10.25
CA TYR A 59 -5.00 -0.18 -9.97
C TYR A 59 -5.01 1.03 -10.89
N SER A 60 -3.84 1.55 -11.28
CA SER A 60 -3.77 2.64 -12.26
C SER A 60 -4.48 2.31 -13.57
N ARG A 61 -4.35 1.07 -14.06
CA ARG A 61 -5.05 0.60 -15.25
C ARG A 61 -6.57 0.52 -15.06
N LEU A 62 -7.00 0.18 -13.85
CA LEU A 62 -8.42 -0.01 -13.51
C LEU A 62 -9.14 1.31 -13.21
N LEU A 63 -8.45 2.26 -12.56
CA LEU A 63 -9.04 3.49 -12.03
C LEU A 63 -8.84 4.71 -12.94
N MET A 64 -7.76 4.75 -13.72
CA MET A 64 -7.44 5.89 -14.60
C MET A 64 -7.77 5.57 -16.05
N ASN A 65 -6.96 4.71 -16.70
CA ASN A 65 -7.16 4.26 -18.06
C ASN A 65 -6.35 2.97 -18.32
N ALA A 66 -6.90 2.02 -19.07
CA ALA A 66 -6.22 0.79 -19.44
C ALA A 66 -4.89 1.00 -20.21
N SER A 67 -4.74 2.13 -20.91
CA SER A 67 -3.48 2.49 -21.61
C SER A 67 -2.43 3.11 -20.70
N GLU A 68 -2.82 3.59 -19.51
CA GLU A 68 -1.87 4.17 -18.58
C GLU A 68 -1.02 3.09 -17.92
N ARG A 69 0.28 3.37 -17.87
CA ARG A 69 1.27 2.49 -17.26
C ARG A 69 2.04 3.30 -16.23
N ILE A 70 1.72 3.10 -14.95
CA ILE A 70 2.64 3.50 -13.89
C ILE A 70 3.88 2.62 -14.03
N LYS A 71 5.02 3.27 -14.26
CA LYS A 71 6.32 2.60 -14.27
C LYS A 71 6.70 2.28 -12.83
N THR A 72 7.25 1.09 -12.62
CA THR A 72 7.86 0.70 -11.36
C THR A 72 8.95 1.72 -10.99
N PRO A 73 8.89 2.34 -9.80
CA PRO A 73 9.94 3.24 -9.36
C PRO A 73 11.28 2.52 -9.28
N VAL A 74 12.34 3.21 -9.71
CA VAL A 74 13.72 2.73 -9.73
C VAL A 74 14.57 3.67 -8.90
N TYR A 75 15.47 3.12 -8.09
CA TYR A 75 16.39 3.86 -7.24
C TYR A 75 17.81 3.30 -7.36
N ARG A 76 18.80 4.19 -7.29
CA ARG A 76 20.23 3.84 -7.39
C ARG A 76 20.96 3.92 -6.07
N ASN A 77 20.38 4.64 -5.12
CA ASN A 77 20.98 4.88 -3.81
C ASN A 77 19.87 5.01 -2.75
N TYR A 78 20.29 5.07 -1.49
CA TYR A 78 19.38 5.14 -0.36
C TYR A 78 18.61 6.47 -0.26
N ILE A 79 19.15 7.57 -0.81
CA ILE A 79 18.48 8.88 -0.80
C ILE A 79 17.27 8.83 -1.74
N GLU A 80 17.46 8.35 -2.97
CA GLU A 80 16.36 8.15 -3.93
C GLU A 80 15.30 7.17 -3.39
N LEU A 81 15.75 6.08 -2.73
CA LEU A 81 14.82 5.16 -2.09
C LEU A 81 14.02 5.86 -0.97
N GLU A 82 14.68 6.66 -0.12
CA GLU A 82 14.02 7.40 0.94
C GLU A 82 12.96 8.37 0.39
N GLU A 83 13.27 9.10 -0.69
CA GLU A 83 12.33 10.01 -1.35
C GLU A 83 11.11 9.26 -1.91
N ILE A 84 11.34 8.13 -2.58
CA ILE A 84 10.27 7.28 -3.10
C ILE A 84 9.39 6.75 -1.96
N LEU A 85 10.00 6.29 -0.88
CA LEU A 85 9.28 5.80 0.29
C LEU A 85 8.48 6.92 0.95
N LYS A 86 9.03 8.14 1.03
CA LYS A 86 8.33 9.30 1.60
C LYS A 86 7.01 9.56 0.88
N GLU A 87 7.06 9.61 -0.45
CA GLU A 87 5.87 9.80 -1.28
C GLU A 87 4.89 8.63 -1.11
N ALA A 88 5.40 7.39 -1.14
CA ALA A 88 4.56 6.21 -1.00
C ALA A 88 3.82 6.15 0.35
N PHE A 89 4.46 6.62 1.43
CA PHE A 89 3.83 6.71 2.75
C PHE A 89 2.78 7.82 2.82
N LEU A 90 3.01 8.99 2.19
CA LEU A 90 1.99 10.03 2.10
C LEU A 90 0.72 9.51 1.39
N MET A 91 0.90 8.84 0.25
CA MET A 91 -0.22 8.24 -0.48
C MET A 91 -0.93 7.13 0.33
N TYR A 92 -0.18 6.35 1.11
CA TYR A 92 -0.76 5.34 1.99
C TYR A 92 -1.61 5.98 3.11
N ASP A 93 -1.15 7.08 3.70
CA ASP A 93 -1.88 7.80 4.74
C ASP A 93 -3.21 8.36 4.20
N ASP A 94 -3.19 8.91 2.99
CA ASP A 94 -4.39 9.40 2.28
C ASP A 94 -5.39 8.27 2.04
N VAL A 95 -4.95 7.15 1.46
CA VAL A 95 -5.83 5.99 1.21
C VAL A 95 -6.35 5.40 2.52
N LYS A 96 -5.52 5.33 3.55
CA LYS A 96 -5.95 4.87 4.87
C LYS A 96 -7.09 5.74 5.39
N SER A 97 -6.94 7.06 5.33
CA SER A 97 -7.97 8.03 5.76
C SER A 97 -9.28 7.84 4.98
N GLU A 98 -9.20 7.72 3.65
CA GLU A 98 -10.37 7.52 2.81
C GLU A 98 -11.08 6.18 3.09
N ILE A 99 -10.33 5.09 3.26
CA ILE A 99 -10.87 3.78 3.62
C ILE A 99 -11.56 3.84 4.99
N SER A 100 -10.95 4.49 5.98
CA SER A 100 -11.56 4.73 7.28
C SER A 100 -12.87 5.51 7.14
N ASN A 101 -12.91 6.55 6.30
CA ASN A 101 -14.12 7.35 6.05
C ASN A 101 -15.25 6.55 5.39
N VAL A 102 -14.94 5.71 4.40
CA VAL A 102 -15.94 4.87 3.71
C VAL A 102 -16.56 3.86 4.66
N TYR A 103 -15.74 3.12 5.41
CA TYR A 103 -16.24 2.04 6.26
C TYR A 103 -16.76 2.51 7.63
N SER A 104 -16.35 3.69 8.13
CA SER A 104 -16.97 4.30 9.32
C SER A 104 -18.37 4.85 9.05
N LYS A 105 -18.64 5.35 7.83
CA LYS A 105 -19.95 5.88 7.44
C LYS A 105 -21.03 4.82 7.23
N THR A 106 -20.67 3.54 7.15
CA THR A 106 -21.62 2.45 6.87
C THR A 106 -22.43 2.02 8.12
N TYR A 107 -22.20 2.65 9.28
CA TYR A 107 -22.85 2.34 10.56
C TYR A 107 -23.69 3.50 11.15
N ASN A 108 -24.03 4.53 10.36
CA ASN A 108 -24.96 5.61 10.76
C ASN A 108 -26.21 5.64 9.89
#